data_AF-A0A914IF93-F1
#
_entry.id   AF-A0A914IF93-F1
#
_cell.length_a   1.000
_cell.length_b   1.000
_cell.length_c   1.000
_cell.angle_alpha   90.00
_cell.angle_beta   90.00
_cell.angle_gamma   90.00
#
_symmetry.space_group_name_H-M   'P 1'
#
loop_
_entity.id
_entity.type
_entity.pdbx_description
1 polymer ?
#
loop_
_entity_poly.entity_id
_entity_poly.type
_entity_poly.pdbx_seq_one_letter_code
_entity_poly.pdbx_strand_id
1 'polypeptide(L)'
;MTSSANGNNDNELEPKQPHQQHPEDGKNETKLGFQESWIEQQERELADLLSLGQCNNNLKTKTISDDDDDDDDDDDDDDEPRLPPLNDWSAMCRGISIERDFESLMRPNCRNRYLLPDYTYCSGLGNQMFRFASLYGIGRASCRRPIFKKGVQECVNGERQKEEWRHHDRETPDEIEKLFPLYNSQLKYINFSEISASDIRYVDGFATKCCTYDDPARLQLHAMKEKFVQFKKTDFLQHYKFFDPRRKDMRQIFQFAPKICKSVLASKCKLFETDRTSYKLCVHNRLSDFVQAGWQSDLHFAVSATKYIVNELKPKFGNISVVLLGSERDFLNKIEQKLDKNLYTKLYIPETKSRGEDLAFVTIGCDSLLMTAPASTFSWWMAYLMPDRAPIYYSAHLEKTPRGKDSFLKDWTALRMVNGTITPEK
;
A
#
# COMPACT_ATOMS: atom_id res chain seq x y z
N MET A 1 -17.29 -82.62 -32.44
CA MET A 1 -16.57 -81.68 -33.34
C MET A 1 -15.63 -80.88 -32.44
N THR A 2 -14.45 -81.42 -32.10
CA THR A 2 -13.13 -81.13 -32.75
C THR A 2 -12.87 -79.61 -32.81
N SER A 3 -11.79 -79.02 -32.27
CA SER A 3 -10.44 -79.51 -31.94
C SER A 3 -9.70 -78.53 -31.01
N SER A 4 -8.75 -79.08 -30.26
CA SER A 4 -7.76 -78.41 -29.38
C SER A 4 -6.53 -77.86 -30.12
N ALA A 5 -5.81 -76.91 -29.50
CA ALA A 5 -4.33 -76.74 -29.43
C ALA A 5 -4.03 -75.36 -28.78
N ASN A 6 -3.52 -75.21 -27.55
CA ASN A 6 -2.21 -75.48 -26.93
C ASN A 6 -0.97 -74.82 -27.57
N GLY A 7 -0.20 -74.10 -26.74
CA GLY A 7 1.16 -73.61 -27.03
C GLY A 7 1.73 -72.73 -25.91
N ASN A 8 2.59 -73.31 -25.07
CA ASN A 8 3.31 -72.76 -23.91
C ASN A 8 4.23 -71.55 -24.24
N ASN A 9 4.57 -70.77 -23.22
CA ASN A 9 5.99 -70.57 -22.87
C ASN A 9 6.18 -70.01 -21.44
N ASP A 10 7.11 -70.66 -20.74
CA ASP A 10 7.67 -70.32 -19.44
C ASP A 10 8.49 -69.01 -19.49
N ASN A 11 8.55 -68.31 -18.35
CA ASN A 11 9.80 -67.80 -17.78
C ASN A 11 9.55 -67.25 -16.37
N GLU A 12 10.07 -68.00 -15.38
CA GLU A 12 10.47 -67.50 -14.07
C GLU A 12 11.55 -66.42 -14.23
N LEU A 13 11.48 -65.35 -13.43
CA LEU A 13 12.64 -64.56 -13.00
C LEU A 13 12.25 -63.78 -11.72
N GLU A 14 12.95 -64.07 -10.63
CA GLU A 14 12.86 -63.42 -9.32
C GLU A 14 13.05 -61.89 -9.38
N PRO A 15 12.43 -61.11 -8.47
CA PRO A 15 12.86 -59.75 -8.20
C PRO A 15 13.97 -59.72 -7.14
N LYS A 16 15.21 -59.46 -7.58
CA LYS A 16 16.31 -59.04 -6.70
C LYS A 16 16.04 -57.64 -6.15
N GLN A 17 16.06 -57.52 -4.82
CA GLN A 17 16.19 -56.24 -4.12
C GLN A 17 17.52 -55.55 -4.49
N PRO A 18 17.54 -54.22 -4.68
CA PRO A 18 18.77 -53.45 -4.55
C PRO A 18 18.88 -52.81 -3.17
N HIS A 19 20.07 -53.03 -2.61
CA HIS A 19 20.62 -52.44 -1.39
C HIS A 19 20.36 -50.94 -1.22
N GLN A 20 19.97 -50.59 0.01
CA GLN A 20 20.15 -49.25 0.58
C GLN A 20 21.65 -48.97 0.72
N GLN A 21 22.12 -47.94 0.02
CA GLN A 21 23.31 -47.18 0.40
C GLN A 21 22.84 -45.77 0.79
N HIS A 22 23.16 -45.40 2.03
CA HIS A 22 23.04 -44.05 2.56
C HIS A 22 23.91 -43.08 1.75
N PRO A 23 23.39 -41.88 1.46
CA PRO A 23 24.19 -40.66 1.47
C PRO A 23 23.84 -39.89 2.74
N GLU A 24 24.80 -39.82 3.66
CA GLU A 24 24.89 -38.75 4.64
C GLU A 24 25.19 -37.42 3.95
N ASP A 25 24.91 -36.33 4.68
CA ASP A 25 25.15 -34.92 4.35
C ASP A 25 24.07 -34.20 3.52
N GLY A 26 22.84 -34.28 4.03
CA GLY A 26 21.84 -33.24 3.81
C GLY A 26 22.18 -32.00 4.62
N LYS A 27 22.79 -30.99 3.98
CA LYS A 27 22.89 -29.64 4.55
C LYS A 27 21.48 -29.14 4.82
N ASN A 28 21.13 -29.06 6.10
CA ASN A 28 20.01 -28.24 6.58
C ASN A 28 20.32 -26.78 6.26
N GLU A 29 19.91 -26.32 5.08
CA GLU A 29 19.64 -24.91 4.87
C GLU A 29 18.51 -24.52 5.80
N THR A 30 18.88 -24.05 6.99
CA THR A 30 17.95 -23.49 7.94
C THR A 30 17.26 -22.30 7.30
N LYS A 31 16.00 -22.07 7.67
CA LYS A 31 15.16 -20.94 7.22
C LYS A 31 15.85 -19.57 7.32
N LEU A 32 16.89 -19.45 8.17
CA LEU A 32 17.79 -18.30 8.27
C LEU A 32 18.70 -18.12 7.04
N GLY A 33 19.30 -19.18 6.50
CA GLY A 33 20.20 -19.07 5.34
C GLY A 33 19.51 -18.65 4.04
N PHE A 34 18.21 -18.97 3.90
CA PHE A 34 17.39 -18.49 2.78
C PHE A 34 17.00 -17.00 2.95
N GLN A 35 16.92 -16.52 4.19
CA GLN A 35 16.62 -15.13 4.50
C GLN A 35 17.88 -14.26 4.30
N GLU A 36 19.06 -14.73 4.70
CA GLU A 36 20.34 -14.04 4.51
C GLU A 36 20.73 -13.91 3.02
N SER A 37 20.59 -14.98 2.21
CA SER A 37 20.93 -14.89 0.77
C SER A 37 19.99 -13.97 -0.02
N TRP A 38 18.72 -13.90 0.41
CA TRP A 38 17.73 -12.99 -0.16
C TRP A 38 18.01 -11.53 0.19
N ILE A 39 18.49 -11.25 1.41
CA ILE A 39 18.91 -9.91 1.86
C ILE A 39 20.13 -9.43 1.07
N GLU A 40 21.16 -10.26 0.92
CA GLU A 40 22.36 -9.91 0.14
C GLU A 40 22.05 -9.68 -1.35
N GLN A 41 21.02 -10.34 -1.89
CA GLN A 41 20.54 -10.06 -3.24
C GLN A 41 19.82 -8.71 -3.32
N GLN A 42 18.99 -8.37 -2.32
CA GLN A 42 18.31 -7.08 -2.26
C GLN A 42 19.29 -5.92 -2.10
N GLU A 43 20.33 -6.07 -1.29
CA GLU A 43 21.35 -5.04 -1.06
C GLU A 43 22.19 -4.77 -2.31
N ARG A 44 22.55 -5.81 -3.07
CA ARG A 44 23.22 -5.66 -4.39
C ARG A 44 22.33 -4.94 -5.40
N GLU A 45 21.03 -5.27 -5.46
CA GLU A 45 20.07 -4.56 -6.31
C GLU A 45 19.86 -3.10 -5.85
N LEU A 46 19.97 -2.82 -4.55
CA LEU A 46 19.88 -1.48 -3.97
C LEU A 46 21.08 -0.59 -4.35
N ALA A 47 22.29 -1.15 -4.37
CA ALA A 47 23.50 -0.43 -4.74
C ALA A 47 23.43 0.06 -6.21
N ASP A 48 22.91 -0.76 -7.12
CA ASP A 48 22.58 -0.37 -8.49
C ASP A 48 21.53 0.76 -8.53
N LEU A 49 20.51 0.69 -7.68
CA LEU A 49 19.47 1.73 -7.59
C LEU A 49 20.00 3.07 -7.05
N LEU A 50 20.94 3.04 -6.12
CA LEU A 50 21.59 4.23 -5.59
C LEU A 50 22.55 4.86 -6.61
N SER A 51 23.16 4.06 -7.50
CA SER A 51 23.90 4.58 -8.66
C SER A 51 23.00 5.32 -9.67
N LEU A 52 21.73 4.93 -9.77
CA LEU A 52 20.67 5.67 -10.50
C LEU A 52 20.21 6.94 -9.75
N GLY A 53 20.73 7.21 -8.55
CA GLY A 53 20.45 8.39 -7.71
C GLY A 53 20.76 9.75 -8.36
N GLN A 54 21.29 9.76 -9.58
CA GLN A 54 21.40 10.95 -10.44
C GLN A 54 20.04 11.53 -10.90
N CYS A 55 18.92 10.89 -10.56
CA CYS A 55 17.56 11.34 -10.86
C CYS A 55 16.83 12.04 -9.69
N ASN A 56 17.54 12.44 -8.63
CA ASN A 56 16.92 13.18 -7.53
C ASN A 56 16.58 14.62 -7.94
N ASN A 57 15.38 15.06 -7.58
CA ASN A 57 14.95 16.45 -7.74
C ASN A 57 15.73 17.32 -6.76
N ASN A 58 16.64 18.15 -7.26
CA ASN A 58 17.29 19.20 -6.48
C ASN A 58 16.35 20.42 -6.42
N LEU A 59 15.26 20.32 -5.65
CA LEU A 59 14.40 21.47 -5.38
C LEU A 59 15.18 22.49 -4.56
N LYS A 60 15.38 23.69 -5.13
CA LYS A 60 15.80 24.86 -4.36
C LYS A 60 14.54 25.46 -3.73
N THR A 61 14.34 25.26 -2.43
CA THR A 61 13.38 26.06 -1.67
C THR A 61 13.89 27.51 -1.65
N LYS A 62 13.06 28.48 -2.04
CA LYS A 62 13.37 29.88 -1.76
C LYS A 62 13.28 30.05 -0.25
N THR A 63 14.42 30.21 0.41
CA THR A 63 14.46 30.88 1.71
C THR A 63 13.91 32.27 1.48
N ILE A 64 12.78 32.56 2.12
CA ILE A 64 12.35 33.94 2.33
C ILE A 64 13.38 34.47 3.31
N SER A 65 14.32 35.27 2.83
CA SER A 65 15.14 36.09 3.70
C SER A 65 14.20 37.12 4.30
N ASP A 66 13.99 37.01 5.60
CA ASP A 66 13.56 38.13 6.42
C ASP A 66 14.75 39.09 6.45
N ASP A 67 14.77 40.00 5.47
CA ASP A 67 15.56 41.23 5.57
C ASP A 67 14.70 42.19 6.38
N ASP A 68 14.91 42.22 7.69
CA ASP A 68 14.70 43.41 8.52
C ASP A 68 15.70 43.32 9.69
N ASP A 69 16.53 44.36 9.76
CA ASP A 69 17.63 44.59 10.69
C ASP A 69 17.17 44.65 12.16
N ASP A 70 18.02 44.13 13.06
CA ASP A 70 18.55 44.80 14.27
C ASP A 70 18.87 43.81 15.41
N ASP A 71 20.18 43.71 15.67
CA ASP A 71 20.90 43.66 16.95
C ASP A 71 20.60 42.64 18.08
N ASP A 72 21.74 42.14 18.57
CA ASP A 72 22.09 41.63 19.90
C ASP A 72 21.84 40.16 20.28
N ASP A 73 22.97 39.46 20.39
CA ASP A 73 23.40 38.52 21.44
C ASP A 73 22.35 37.60 22.10
N ASP A 74 22.46 36.29 21.85
CA ASP A 74 22.80 35.33 22.92
C ASP A 74 22.95 33.91 22.35
N ASP A 75 23.97 33.22 22.88
CA ASP A 75 24.29 31.81 22.67
C ASP A 75 23.11 30.90 23.08
N ASP A 76 22.65 30.05 22.16
CA ASP A 76 22.06 28.75 22.50
C ASP A 76 22.25 27.80 21.31
N ASP A 77 23.25 26.91 21.45
CA ASP A 77 23.46 25.71 20.62
C ASP A 77 22.31 24.71 20.85
N ASP A 78 21.11 25.04 20.38
CA ASP A 78 20.07 24.05 20.14
C ASP A 78 20.36 23.35 18.81
N ASP A 79 21.18 22.31 18.89
CA ASP A 79 21.34 21.26 17.88
C ASP A 79 20.00 20.50 17.74
N GLU A 80 18.98 21.18 17.22
CA GLU A 80 17.74 20.56 16.78
C GLU A 80 18.13 19.60 15.64
N PRO A 81 17.85 18.28 15.76
CA PRO A 81 18.29 17.33 14.76
C PRO A 81 17.67 17.68 13.41
N ARG A 82 18.50 18.19 12.49
CA ARG A 82 18.12 18.51 11.11
C ARG A 82 17.43 17.29 10.49
N LEU A 83 16.10 17.34 10.46
CA LEU A 83 15.28 16.30 9.84
C LEU A 83 15.65 16.23 8.35
N PRO A 84 15.69 15.02 7.75
CA PRO A 84 16.10 14.85 6.37
C PRO A 84 15.25 15.74 5.43
N PRO A 85 15.83 16.23 4.33
CA PRO A 85 15.14 17.08 3.38
C PRO A 85 13.84 16.42 2.92
N LEU A 86 12.82 17.22 2.57
CA LEU A 86 11.51 16.78 2.04
C LEU A 86 11.61 15.72 0.91
N ASN A 87 12.79 15.58 0.30
CA ASN A 87 13.05 14.84 -0.91
C ASN A 87 13.75 13.50 -0.69
N ASP A 88 13.62 12.89 0.48
CA ASP A 88 14.11 11.51 0.64
C ASP A 88 13.13 10.47 0.08
N TRP A 89 12.81 10.64 -1.21
CA TRP A 89 11.98 9.79 -2.06
C TRP A 89 12.40 8.32 -2.02
N SER A 90 13.69 8.09 -1.71
CA SER A 90 14.27 6.77 -1.61
C SER A 90 13.81 6.01 -0.37
N ALA A 91 13.22 6.65 0.66
CA ALA A 91 12.88 5.99 1.92
C ALA A 91 11.97 4.75 1.78
N MET A 92 11.05 4.75 0.80
CA MET A 92 10.17 3.61 0.53
C MET A 92 10.83 2.50 -0.31
N CYS A 93 12.02 2.78 -0.83
CA CYS A 93 12.85 1.91 -1.66
C CYS A 93 14.24 1.65 -1.07
N ARG A 94 14.57 2.24 0.07
CA ARG A 94 15.77 1.91 0.83
C ARG A 94 15.43 0.68 1.62
N GLY A 95 16.11 -0.42 1.29
CA GLY A 95 16.06 -1.62 2.10
C GLY A 95 16.31 -1.22 3.54
N ILE A 96 15.31 -1.37 4.39
CA ILE A 96 15.58 -1.32 5.81
C ILE A 96 16.31 -2.60 6.14
N SER A 97 17.46 -2.45 6.80
CA SER A 97 18.07 -3.50 7.60
C SER A 97 16.95 -4.27 8.33
N ILE A 98 16.81 -5.53 7.98
CA ILE A 98 15.86 -6.48 8.58
C ILE A 98 16.25 -6.80 10.05
N GLU A 99 17.10 -6.00 10.71
CA GLU A 99 17.52 -6.19 12.11
C GLU A 99 16.39 -6.00 13.14
N ARG A 100 15.18 -5.59 12.72
CA ARG A 100 14.00 -5.78 13.55
C ARG A 100 13.09 -6.81 12.91
N ASP A 101 13.44 -8.07 13.12
CA ASP A 101 12.52 -9.20 13.04
C ASP A 101 11.15 -8.78 13.58
N PHE A 102 10.07 -9.20 12.94
CA PHE A 102 8.71 -8.99 13.43
C PHE A 102 8.54 -9.32 14.91
N GLU A 103 9.32 -10.30 15.38
CA GLU A 103 9.35 -10.73 16.77
C GLU A 103 9.88 -9.68 17.74
N SER A 104 10.57 -8.64 17.23
CA SER A 104 10.89 -7.40 17.93
C SER A 104 9.78 -6.35 17.81
N LEU A 105 9.05 -6.35 16.69
CA LEU A 105 7.86 -5.52 16.48
C LEU A 105 6.65 -6.04 17.24
N MET A 106 6.61 -7.29 17.71
CA MET A 106 5.59 -7.83 18.61
C MET A 106 6.21 -8.07 19.98
N ARG A 107 5.48 -7.83 21.08
CA ARG A 107 6.05 -8.14 22.40
C ARG A 107 6.17 -9.67 22.54
N PRO A 108 7.23 -10.21 23.15
CA PRO A 108 7.45 -11.66 23.25
C PRO A 108 6.29 -12.45 23.89
N ASN A 109 5.55 -11.82 24.80
CA ASN A 109 4.36 -12.39 25.45
C ASN A 109 3.10 -12.41 24.55
N CYS A 110 3.16 -11.85 23.34
CA CYS A 110 2.04 -11.74 22.39
C CYS A 110 2.04 -12.79 21.28
N ARG A 111 2.98 -13.74 21.30
CA ARG A 111 3.27 -14.64 20.18
C ARG A 111 2.18 -15.70 19.91
N ASN A 112 1.34 -16.00 20.90
CA ASN A 112 0.42 -17.14 20.86
C ASN A 112 -1.07 -16.78 20.86
N ARG A 113 -1.42 -15.52 20.62
CA ARG A 113 -2.82 -15.08 20.50
C ARG A 113 -3.02 -14.38 19.16
N TYR A 114 -4.20 -14.53 18.58
CA TYR A 114 -4.43 -14.18 17.19
C TYR A 114 -5.73 -13.41 16.95
N LEU A 115 -5.71 -12.59 15.90
CA LEU A 115 -6.87 -11.92 15.32
C LEU A 115 -7.15 -12.47 13.93
N LEU A 116 -8.41 -12.74 13.66
CA LEU A 116 -8.89 -13.19 12.36
C LEU A 116 -9.84 -12.13 11.78
N PRO A 117 -9.62 -11.67 10.54
CA PRO A 117 -10.64 -10.91 9.83
C PRO A 117 -11.86 -11.77 9.52
N ASP A 118 -12.94 -11.09 9.14
CA ASP A 118 -13.96 -11.73 8.33
C ASP A 118 -13.45 -11.89 6.89
N TYR A 119 -13.56 -13.11 6.36
CA TYR A 119 -13.02 -13.50 5.05
C TYR A 119 -14.07 -13.44 3.94
N THR A 120 -15.28 -12.97 4.25
CA THR A 120 -16.42 -12.99 3.33
C THR A 120 -16.20 -12.16 2.07
N TYR A 121 -15.42 -11.07 2.12
CA TYR A 121 -15.36 -10.10 1.02
C TYR A 121 -14.04 -10.09 0.25
N CYS A 122 -14.18 -10.22 -1.07
CA CYS A 122 -13.15 -9.97 -2.05
C CYS A 122 -12.91 -8.45 -2.18
N SER A 123 -11.67 -8.00 -2.29
CA SER A 123 -11.36 -6.65 -2.77
C SER A 123 -9.98 -6.43 -3.42
N GLY A 124 -9.84 -5.30 -4.13
CA GLY A 124 -8.56 -4.83 -4.65
C GLY A 124 -7.53 -4.42 -3.59
N LEU A 125 -6.28 -4.22 -4.04
CA LEU A 125 -5.08 -3.97 -3.23
C LEU A 125 -5.28 -3.01 -2.04
N GLY A 126 -5.86 -1.82 -2.26
CA GLY A 126 -6.01 -0.82 -1.18
C GLY A 126 -6.89 -1.28 -0.02
N ASN A 127 -7.92 -2.08 -0.29
CA ASN A 127 -8.77 -2.66 0.76
C ASN A 127 -8.05 -3.76 1.53
N GLN A 128 -7.23 -4.57 0.86
CA GLN A 128 -6.40 -5.59 1.50
C GLN A 128 -5.36 -4.95 2.43
N MET A 129 -4.72 -3.86 1.99
CA MET A 129 -3.80 -3.07 2.81
C MET A 129 -4.50 -2.52 4.06
N PHE A 130 -5.72 -1.98 3.94
CA PHE A 130 -6.53 -1.56 5.10
C PHE A 130 -6.83 -2.70 6.08
N ARG A 131 -7.28 -3.85 5.56
CA ARG A 131 -7.59 -5.02 6.38
C ARG A 131 -6.37 -5.43 7.21
N PHE A 132 -5.20 -5.55 6.58
CA PHE A 132 -3.97 -5.88 7.29
C PHE A 132 -3.58 -4.80 8.30
N ALA A 133 -3.48 -3.55 7.86
CA ALA A 133 -2.98 -2.46 8.69
C ALA A 133 -3.83 -2.29 9.95
N SER A 134 -5.15 -2.33 9.80
CA SER A 134 -6.08 -2.22 10.93
C SER A 134 -5.98 -3.40 11.88
N LEU A 135 -5.93 -4.63 11.37
CA LEU A 135 -5.71 -5.81 12.23
C LEU A 135 -4.36 -5.75 12.94
N TYR A 136 -3.30 -5.29 12.26
CA TYR A 136 -1.99 -5.11 12.86
C TYR A 136 -2.04 -4.09 13.99
N GLY A 137 -2.65 -2.93 13.77
CA GLY A 137 -2.75 -1.88 14.77
C GLY A 137 -3.55 -2.30 16.01
N ILE A 138 -4.70 -2.96 15.81
CA ILE A 138 -5.53 -3.56 16.86
C ILE A 138 -4.76 -4.67 17.59
N GLY A 139 -4.12 -5.55 16.82
CA GLY A 139 -3.36 -6.69 17.33
C GLY A 139 -2.19 -6.28 18.21
N ARG A 140 -1.43 -5.27 17.77
CA ARG A 140 -0.35 -4.67 18.54
C ARG A 140 -0.83 -4.09 19.87
N ALA A 141 -2.00 -3.44 19.90
CA ALA A 141 -2.57 -2.88 21.12
C ALA A 141 -3.10 -3.97 22.06
N SER A 142 -3.59 -5.08 21.51
CA SER A 142 -4.25 -6.15 22.25
C SER A 142 -3.38 -7.38 22.52
N CYS A 143 -2.10 -7.34 22.12
CA CYS A 143 -1.18 -8.47 22.26
C CYS A 143 -1.63 -9.70 21.44
N ARG A 144 -2.13 -9.47 20.23
CA ARG A 144 -2.63 -10.50 19.30
C ARG A 144 -2.03 -10.30 17.90
N ARG A 145 -1.61 -11.37 17.25
CA ARG A 145 -1.04 -11.33 15.90
C ARG A 145 -2.14 -11.53 14.84
N PRO A 146 -2.23 -10.69 13.79
CA PRO A 146 -3.09 -10.97 12.65
C PRO A 146 -2.68 -12.29 11.98
N ILE A 147 -3.65 -13.14 11.64
CA ILE A 147 -3.43 -14.35 10.85
C ILE A 147 -4.36 -14.38 9.66
N PHE A 148 -3.90 -15.01 8.59
CA PHE A 148 -4.59 -15.10 7.31
C PHE A 148 -4.82 -16.57 6.94
N LYS A 149 -5.93 -16.85 6.25
CA LYS A 149 -6.24 -18.20 5.76
C LYS A 149 -5.27 -18.59 4.66
N LYS A 150 -4.66 -19.78 4.77
CA LYS A 150 -3.83 -20.37 3.73
C LYS A 150 -4.74 -20.96 2.63
N GLY A 151 -4.47 -20.66 1.36
CA GLY A 151 -5.16 -21.23 0.20
C GLY A 151 -6.11 -20.26 -0.53
N VAL A 152 -6.76 -20.75 -1.59
CA VAL A 152 -7.72 -19.96 -2.38
C VAL A 152 -8.84 -19.50 -1.46
N GLN A 153 -8.97 -18.20 -1.31
CA GLN A 153 -10.07 -17.63 -0.57
C GLN A 153 -11.28 -17.57 -1.48
N GLU A 154 -12.21 -18.51 -1.27
CA GLU A 154 -13.59 -18.35 -1.76
C GLU A 154 -14.19 -17.17 -1.02
N CYS A 155 -14.10 -15.99 -1.63
CA CYS A 155 -14.76 -14.80 -1.15
C CYS A 155 -15.98 -14.50 -2.03
N VAL A 156 -16.99 -13.92 -1.40
CA VAL A 156 -18.21 -13.48 -2.07
C VAL A 156 -17.91 -12.09 -2.60
N ASN A 157 -17.95 -11.90 -3.93
CA ASN A 157 -18.11 -10.57 -4.49
C ASN A 157 -19.46 -10.06 -3.96
N GLY A 158 -19.44 -9.01 -3.13
CA GLY A 158 -20.62 -8.52 -2.43
C GLY A 158 -21.85 -8.46 -3.33
N GLU A 159 -22.99 -8.92 -2.81
CA GLU A 159 -24.26 -9.05 -3.51
C GLU A 159 -24.65 -7.76 -4.27
N ARG A 160 -24.31 -7.69 -5.55
CA ARG A 160 -24.97 -6.79 -6.52
C ARG A 160 -24.86 -7.19 -7.99
N GLN A 161 -24.26 -8.34 -8.31
CA GLN A 161 -24.34 -8.91 -9.66
C GLN A 161 -24.68 -10.39 -9.55
N LYS A 162 -25.97 -10.69 -9.73
CA LYS A 162 -26.41 -11.99 -10.24
C LYS A 162 -25.75 -12.18 -11.61
N GLU A 163 -25.28 -13.40 -11.85
CA GLU A 163 -24.97 -13.95 -13.17
C GLU A 163 -23.75 -13.35 -13.87
N GLU A 164 -22.57 -13.83 -13.44
CA GLU A 164 -21.41 -14.25 -14.22
C GLU A 164 -20.16 -14.05 -13.36
N TRP A 165 -19.81 -15.13 -12.66
CA TRP A 165 -18.62 -15.26 -11.83
C TRP A 165 -17.38 -15.14 -12.72
N ARG A 166 -17.01 -13.91 -13.09
CA ARG A 166 -15.62 -13.64 -13.42
C ARG A 166 -14.86 -13.78 -12.12
N HIS A 167 -14.23 -14.93 -11.96
CA HIS A 167 -13.06 -15.08 -11.13
C HIS A 167 -12.23 -13.80 -11.27
N HIS A 168 -12.23 -12.95 -10.26
CA HIS A 168 -11.07 -12.10 -10.07
C HIS A 168 -9.97 -13.07 -9.68
N ASP A 169 -9.30 -13.69 -10.66
CA ASP A 169 -8.09 -14.51 -10.54
C ASP A 169 -6.90 -13.73 -9.92
N ARG A 170 -7.16 -12.63 -9.21
CA ARG A 170 -6.19 -11.60 -8.82
C ARG A 170 -6.30 -11.16 -7.37
N GLU A 171 -7.11 -11.83 -6.55
CA GLU A 171 -6.93 -11.81 -5.09
C GLU A 171 -6.06 -12.96 -4.65
N THR A 172 -4.91 -13.10 -5.31
CA THR A 172 -3.85 -13.87 -4.72
C THR A 172 -3.16 -12.94 -3.73
N PRO A 173 -2.97 -13.36 -2.46
CA PRO A 173 -2.05 -12.68 -1.57
C PRO A 173 -0.70 -12.36 -2.25
N ASP A 174 -0.33 -13.11 -3.29
CA ASP A 174 0.80 -12.84 -4.15
C ASP A 174 0.93 -11.39 -4.63
N GLU A 175 -0.14 -10.65 -4.97
CA GLU A 175 0.04 -9.27 -5.46
C GLU A 175 0.64 -8.37 -4.36
N ILE A 176 0.04 -8.37 -3.17
CA ILE A 176 0.49 -7.57 -2.04
C ILE A 176 1.80 -8.11 -1.46
N GLU A 177 2.02 -9.43 -1.48
CA GLU A 177 3.28 -10.07 -1.06
C GLU A 177 4.44 -9.76 -1.99
N LYS A 178 4.23 -9.78 -3.31
CA LYS A 178 5.25 -9.42 -4.31
C LYS A 178 5.56 -7.93 -4.25
N LEU A 179 4.59 -7.10 -3.90
CA LEU A 179 4.75 -5.66 -3.81
C LEU A 179 5.52 -5.24 -2.54
N PHE A 180 5.25 -5.90 -1.42
CA PHE A 180 5.77 -5.53 -0.10
C PHE A 180 6.42 -6.73 0.60
N PRO A 181 7.75 -6.91 0.47
CA PRO A 181 8.42 -8.08 1.02
C PRO A 181 8.35 -8.19 2.54
N LEU A 182 8.42 -7.06 3.25
CA LEU A 182 8.30 -7.04 4.71
C LEU A 182 6.89 -7.42 5.16
N TYR A 183 5.85 -6.96 4.47
CA TYR A 183 4.48 -7.44 4.69
C TYR A 183 4.41 -8.97 4.54
N ASN A 184 4.99 -9.54 3.49
CA ASN A 184 4.99 -10.99 3.27
C ASN A 184 5.65 -11.74 4.45
N SER A 185 6.79 -11.24 4.96
CA SER A 185 7.43 -11.84 6.14
C SER A 185 6.60 -11.69 7.43
N GLN A 186 5.69 -10.70 7.50
CA GLN A 186 4.77 -10.55 8.64
C GLN A 186 3.59 -11.52 8.62
N LEU A 187 3.20 -11.99 7.43
CA LEU A 187 2.03 -12.83 7.30
C LEU A 187 2.24 -14.18 7.97
N LYS A 188 1.30 -14.52 8.85
CA LYS A 188 1.16 -15.87 9.38
C LYS A 188 -0.07 -16.50 8.75
N TYR A 189 0.20 -17.45 7.87
CA TYR A 189 -0.80 -18.30 7.28
C TYR A 189 -1.13 -19.48 8.19
N ILE A 190 -2.42 -19.75 8.38
CA ILE A 190 -2.89 -20.95 9.07
C ILE A 190 -3.87 -21.71 8.18
N ASN A 191 -3.83 -23.03 8.26
CA ASN A 191 -4.89 -23.85 7.70
C ASN A 191 -6.08 -23.82 8.66
N PHE A 192 -7.22 -23.30 8.22
CA PHE A 192 -8.38 -23.13 9.10
C PHE A 192 -8.99 -24.45 9.55
N SER A 193 -8.76 -25.55 8.82
CA SER A 193 -9.15 -26.89 9.28
C SER A 193 -8.41 -27.33 10.55
N GLU A 194 -7.31 -26.65 10.90
CA GLU A 194 -6.53 -26.89 12.12
C GLU A 194 -7.01 -26.03 13.30
N ILE A 195 -7.98 -25.11 13.09
CA ILE A 195 -8.56 -24.29 14.14
C ILE A 195 -9.92 -24.87 14.54
N SER A 196 -10.05 -25.32 15.79
CA SER A 196 -11.36 -25.70 16.33
C SER A 196 -12.24 -24.47 16.51
N ALA A 197 -13.53 -24.58 16.14
CA ALA A 197 -14.51 -23.52 16.39
C ALA A 197 -14.63 -23.16 17.88
N SER A 198 -14.35 -24.12 18.78
CA SER A 198 -14.30 -23.89 20.23
C SER A 198 -13.18 -22.95 20.68
N ASP A 199 -12.14 -22.79 19.86
CA ASP A 199 -10.96 -21.99 20.19
C ASP A 199 -11.12 -20.53 19.74
N ILE A 200 -12.21 -20.23 19.03
CA ILE A 200 -12.52 -18.92 18.46
C ILE A 200 -13.55 -18.19 19.31
N ARG A 201 -13.15 -17.03 19.81
CA ARG A 201 -14.10 -16.03 20.31
C ARG A 201 -14.61 -15.18 19.15
N TYR A 202 -15.90 -15.29 18.87
CA TYR A 202 -16.56 -14.40 17.92
C TYR A 202 -16.96 -13.08 18.58
N VAL A 203 -16.66 -11.98 17.90
CA VAL A 203 -17.04 -10.63 18.30
C VAL A 203 -17.99 -10.08 17.25
N ASP A 204 -19.21 -9.77 17.66
CA ASP A 204 -20.24 -9.15 16.82
C ASP A 204 -20.39 -7.66 17.18
N GLY A 205 -20.89 -6.86 16.24
CA GLY A 205 -21.15 -5.43 16.46
C GLY A 205 -19.90 -4.55 16.59
N PHE A 206 -18.73 -5.02 16.15
CA PHE A 206 -17.51 -4.22 16.05
C PHE A 206 -17.29 -3.78 14.60
N ALA A 207 -17.09 -2.49 14.37
CA ALA A 207 -16.76 -1.90 13.06
C ALA A 207 -17.62 -2.46 11.90
N THR A 208 -18.92 -2.63 12.14
CA THR A 208 -19.87 -3.26 11.18
C THR A 208 -20.32 -2.33 10.06
N LYS A 209 -20.05 -1.03 10.19
CA LYS A 209 -20.26 -0.04 9.13
C LYS A 209 -18.93 0.21 8.46
N CYS A 210 -18.92 0.27 7.12
CA CYS A 210 -17.68 0.62 6.44
C CYS A 210 -17.14 1.95 6.96
N CYS A 211 -15.82 1.95 7.04
CA CYS A 211 -15.03 3.16 6.97
C CYS A 211 -15.18 4.10 8.17
N THR A 212 -15.90 3.69 9.23
CA THR A 212 -15.98 4.39 10.50
C THR A 212 -14.98 3.83 11.50
N TYR A 213 -14.45 4.69 12.38
CA TYR A 213 -13.63 4.24 13.49
C TYR A 213 -14.50 3.72 14.63
N ASP A 214 -14.11 2.57 15.18
CA ASP A 214 -14.72 1.96 16.35
C ASP A 214 -13.59 1.61 17.33
N ASP A 215 -13.57 2.23 18.51
CA ASP A 215 -12.43 2.10 19.42
C ASP A 215 -12.25 0.64 19.90
N PRO A 216 -11.14 -0.06 19.54
CA PRO A 216 -10.90 -1.43 19.95
C PRO A 216 -10.76 -1.61 21.47
N ALA A 217 -10.44 -0.54 22.22
CA ALA A 217 -10.29 -0.60 23.67
C ALA A 217 -11.57 -1.07 24.37
N ARG A 218 -12.76 -0.74 23.82
CA ARG A 218 -14.05 -1.16 24.38
C ARG A 218 -14.25 -2.68 24.39
N LEU A 219 -13.52 -3.40 23.53
CA LEU A 219 -13.60 -4.85 23.44
C LEU A 219 -12.77 -5.56 24.51
N GLN A 220 -11.83 -4.87 25.18
CA GLN A 220 -10.93 -5.46 26.18
C GLN A 220 -10.22 -6.74 25.70
N LEU A 221 -9.77 -6.75 24.43
CA LEU A 221 -9.19 -7.92 23.74
C LEU A 221 -8.00 -8.58 24.47
N HIS A 222 -7.28 -7.82 25.30
CA HIS A 222 -6.17 -8.30 26.11
C HIS A 222 -6.62 -9.23 27.25
N ALA A 223 -7.85 -9.03 27.76
CA ALA A 223 -8.45 -9.83 28.83
C ALA A 223 -9.10 -11.13 28.32
N MET A 224 -9.39 -11.22 27.02
CA MET A 224 -9.91 -12.45 26.40
C MET A 224 -8.87 -13.57 26.49
N LYS A 225 -9.30 -14.74 27.00
CA LYS A 225 -8.43 -15.91 27.20
C LYS A 225 -8.27 -16.74 25.93
N GLU A 226 -9.21 -16.59 25.01
CA GLU A 226 -9.30 -17.35 23.77
C GLU A 226 -8.10 -17.05 22.87
N LYS A 227 -7.55 -18.12 22.31
CA LYS A 227 -6.38 -18.08 21.44
C LYS A 227 -6.68 -17.30 20.16
N PHE A 228 -7.89 -17.46 19.63
CA PHE A 228 -8.35 -16.83 18.40
C PHE A 228 -9.53 -15.89 18.71
N VAL A 229 -9.49 -14.68 18.16
CA VAL A 229 -10.63 -13.75 18.17
C VAL A 229 -10.95 -13.38 16.73
N GLN A 230 -12.20 -13.61 16.33
CA GLN A 230 -12.68 -13.27 15.00
C GLN A 230 -13.74 -12.17 15.07
N PHE A 231 -13.54 -11.09 14.31
CA PHE A 231 -14.56 -10.09 14.12
C PHE A 231 -15.56 -10.56 13.06
N LYS A 232 -16.85 -10.60 13.40
CA LYS A 232 -17.93 -10.96 12.46
C LYS A 232 -18.44 -9.72 11.76
N LYS A 233 -18.76 -9.85 10.47
CA LYS A 233 -19.39 -8.80 9.65
C LYS A 233 -18.61 -7.48 9.67
N THR A 234 -17.29 -7.57 9.86
CA THR A 234 -16.39 -6.46 9.61
C THR A 234 -16.04 -6.47 8.14
N ASP A 235 -16.15 -5.32 7.48
CA ASP A 235 -15.63 -5.14 6.13
C ASP A 235 -14.09 -5.15 6.16
N PHE A 236 -13.44 -4.18 5.53
CA PHE A 236 -11.98 -4.08 5.47
C PHE A 236 -11.37 -3.20 6.57
N LEU A 237 -12.15 -2.83 7.61
CA LEU A 237 -11.70 -1.95 8.71
C LEU A 237 -11.02 -0.67 8.20
N GLN A 238 -11.66 0.03 7.26
CA GLN A 238 -11.02 1.05 6.40
C GLN A 238 -10.82 2.42 7.06
N HIS A 239 -10.28 2.45 8.28
CA HIS A 239 -10.08 3.68 9.04
C HIS A 239 -8.66 3.76 9.62
N TYR A 240 -7.95 4.86 9.35
CA TYR A 240 -6.52 5.01 9.68
C TYR A 240 -6.22 4.99 11.18
N LYS A 241 -7.11 5.54 12.01
CA LYS A 241 -7.01 5.50 13.49
C LYS A 241 -6.76 4.11 14.10
N PHE A 242 -7.06 3.02 13.40
CA PHE A 242 -6.68 1.69 13.87
C PHE A 242 -5.16 1.46 13.91
N PHE A 243 -4.39 2.12 13.05
CA PHE A 243 -2.95 1.84 12.85
C PHE A 243 -2.04 3.07 12.81
N ASP A 244 -2.57 4.27 12.63
CA ASP A 244 -1.82 5.52 12.52
C ASP A 244 -0.95 5.89 13.73
N PRO A 245 -1.30 5.53 14.98
CA PRO A 245 -0.36 5.64 16.11
C PRO A 245 0.96 4.86 15.89
N ARG A 246 1.01 3.99 14.89
CA ARG A 246 2.18 3.23 14.43
C ARG A 246 2.48 3.50 12.96
N ARG A 247 2.30 4.74 12.50
CA ARG A 247 2.56 5.14 11.10
C ARG A 247 3.95 4.73 10.60
N LYS A 248 4.98 4.86 11.44
CA LYS A 248 6.35 4.40 11.13
C LYS A 248 6.40 2.90 10.81
N ASP A 249 5.77 2.06 11.63
CA ASP A 249 5.66 0.60 11.39
C ASP A 249 4.96 0.31 10.06
N MET A 250 3.86 1.03 9.74
CA MET A 250 3.13 0.86 8.48
C MET A 250 3.94 1.23 7.26
N ARG A 251 4.68 2.34 7.32
CA ARG A 251 5.57 2.75 6.22
C ARG A 251 6.72 1.77 6.01
N GLN A 252 7.24 1.19 7.09
CA GLN A 252 8.24 0.12 7.03
C GLN A 252 7.67 -1.16 6.43
N ILE A 253 6.52 -1.63 6.93
CA ILE A 253 5.89 -2.89 6.45
C ILE A 253 5.53 -2.80 4.96
N PHE A 254 5.06 -1.63 4.50
CA PHE A 254 4.70 -1.39 3.10
C PHE A 254 5.83 -0.76 2.27
N GLN A 255 7.09 -1.03 2.60
CA GLN A 255 8.20 -0.72 1.69
C GLN A 255 8.13 -1.60 0.44
N PHE A 256 8.41 -0.98 -0.71
CA PHE A 256 8.28 -1.65 -2.01
C PHE A 256 9.42 -2.62 -2.25
N ALA A 257 9.13 -3.72 -2.97
CA ALA A 257 10.16 -4.65 -3.41
C ALA A 257 11.19 -3.96 -4.33
N PRO A 258 12.49 -4.32 -4.25
CA PRO A 258 13.54 -3.72 -5.08
C PRO A 258 13.25 -3.73 -6.58
N LYS A 259 12.66 -4.83 -7.09
CA LYS A 259 12.26 -4.93 -8.50
C LYS A 259 11.23 -3.85 -8.89
N ILE A 260 10.28 -3.55 -8.02
CA ILE A 260 9.28 -2.49 -8.23
C ILE A 260 9.97 -1.13 -8.19
N CYS A 261 10.82 -0.89 -7.19
CA CYS A 261 11.63 0.32 -7.08
C CYS A 261 12.48 0.57 -8.33
N LYS A 262 13.15 -0.46 -8.87
CA LYS A 262 13.95 -0.38 -10.10
C LYS A 262 13.13 0.00 -11.31
N SER A 263 11.99 -0.66 -11.52
CA SER A 263 11.08 -0.32 -12.61
C SER A 263 10.58 1.13 -12.51
N VAL A 264 10.14 1.55 -11.32
CA VAL A 264 9.58 2.88 -11.09
C VAL A 264 10.64 3.98 -11.21
N LEU A 265 11.82 3.79 -10.62
CA LEU A 265 12.92 4.76 -10.70
C LEU A 265 13.39 4.93 -12.14
N ALA A 266 13.57 3.85 -12.91
CA ALA A 266 13.92 3.95 -14.32
C ALA A 266 12.85 4.70 -15.13
N SER A 267 11.57 4.39 -14.87
CA SER A 267 10.45 5.08 -15.52
C SER A 267 10.39 6.56 -15.16
N LYS A 268 10.63 6.91 -13.89
CA LYS A 268 10.68 8.29 -13.40
C LYS A 268 11.81 9.06 -14.07
N CYS A 269 13.03 8.49 -14.08
CA CYS A 269 14.20 9.09 -14.70
C CYS A 269 13.94 9.44 -16.17
N LYS A 270 13.36 8.50 -16.92
CA LYS A 270 13.02 8.70 -18.33
C LYS A 270 11.94 9.78 -18.50
N LEU A 271 10.88 9.73 -17.68
CA LEU A 271 9.75 10.66 -17.81
C LEU A 271 10.16 12.10 -17.50
N PHE A 272 11.00 12.30 -16.48
CA PHE A 272 11.41 13.63 -15.99
C PHE A 272 12.80 14.04 -16.47
N GLU A 273 13.38 13.35 -17.46
CA GLU A 273 14.75 13.58 -17.92
C GLU A 273 15.03 15.05 -18.25
N THR A 274 14.05 15.71 -18.89
CA THR A 274 14.12 17.10 -19.34
C THR A 274 13.59 18.10 -18.31
N ASP A 275 13.21 17.67 -17.10
CA ASP A 275 12.60 18.51 -16.05
C ASP A 275 12.84 17.93 -14.66
N ARG A 276 14.10 18.03 -14.21
CA ARG A 276 14.55 17.50 -12.92
C ARG A 276 14.37 18.47 -11.75
N THR A 277 13.94 19.70 -12.01
CA THR A 277 13.93 20.77 -10.99
C THR A 277 12.55 21.27 -10.63
N SER A 278 11.54 21.06 -11.48
CA SER A 278 10.17 21.44 -11.11
C SER A 278 9.63 20.57 -9.99
N TYR A 279 8.74 21.15 -9.21
CA TYR A 279 7.91 20.46 -8.25
C TYR A 279 6.84 19.62 -8.97
N LYS A 280 6.69 18.35 -8.62
CA LYS A 280 5.81 17.38 -9.26
C LYS A 280 4.49 17.25 -8.49
N LEU A 281 3.44 17.90 -8.98
CA LEU A 281 2.07 17.72 -8.49
C LEU A 281 1.41 16.54 -9.21
N CYS A 282 1.13 15.46 -8.47
CA CYS A 282 0.41 14.32 -9.02
C CYS A 282 -1.09 14.45 -8.82
N VAL A 283 -1.87 14.10 -9.84
CA VAL A 283 -3.32 14.15 -9.83
C VAL A 283 -3.85 12.77 -10.17
N HIS A 284 -4.35 12.05 -9.16
CA HIS A 284 -4.86 10.70 -9.33
C HIS A 284 -6.37 10.69 -9.55
N ASN A 285 -6.80 10.02 -10.62
CA ASN A 285 -8.18 9.93 -11.07
C ASN A 285 -8.68 8.48 -11.09
N ARG A 286 -9.96 8.28 -10.75
CA ARG A 286 -10.61 6.96 -10.72
C ARG A 286 -12.01 7.07 -11.33
N LEU A 287 -12.31 6.24 -12.33
CA LEU A 287 -13.61 6.23 -12.99
C LEU A 287 -14.29 4.87 -12.93
N SER A 288 -13.75 3.87 -13.62
CA SER A 288 -14.37 2.59 -14.01
C SER A 288 -15.57 2.11 -13.17
N ASP A 289 -15.33 1.33 -12.11
CA ASP A 289 -16.33 0.76 -11.19
C ASP A 289 -17.00 1.82 -10.30
N PHE A 290 -16.42 3.02 -10.22
CA PHE A 290 -16.91 4.11 -9.37
C PHE A 290 -18.05 4.88 -10.03
N VAL A 291 -18.18 4.82 -11.37
CA VAL A 291 -19.26 5.48 -12.12
C VAL A 291 -20.63 5.00 -11.65
N GLN A 292 -20.82 3.70 -11.45
CA GLN A 292 -22.11 3.13 -11.02
C GLN A 292 -22.49 3.57 -9.60
N ALA A 293 -21.50 3.81 -8.74
CA ALA A 293 -21.70 4.24 -7.36
C ALA A 293 -21.79 5.77 -7.20
N GLY A 294 -21.48 6.53 -8.25
CA GLY A 294 -21.41 7.99 -8.19
C GLY A 294 -20.19 8.51 -7.42
N TRP A 295 -19.11 7.72 -7.34
CA TRP A 295 -17.89 8.06 -6.60
C TRP A 295 -16.72 8.46 -7.49
N GLN A 296 -16.94 8.50 -8.80
CA GLN A 296 -15.91 8.74 -9.80
C GLN A 296 -15.32 10.14 -9.71
N SER A 297 -14.11 10.31 -10.24
CA SER A 297 -13.52 11.62 -10.49
C SER A 297 -14.42 12.47 -11.37
N ASP A 298 -14.68 13.69 -10.94
CA ASP A 298 -15.36 14.70 -11.75
C ASP A 298 -14.35 15.51 -12.57
N LEU A 299 -14.63 15.70 -13.86
CA LEU A 299 -13.72 16.38 -14.78
C LEU A 299 -13.55 17.86 -14.42
N HIS A 300 -14.65 18.54 -14.08
CA HIS A 300 -14.64 19.95 -13.77
C HIS A 300 -13.89 20.21 -12.46
N PHE A 301 -14.11 19.37 -11.46
CA PHE A 301 -13.36 19.35 -10.21
C PHE A 301 -11.87 19.08 -10.45
N ALA A 302 -11.50 18.03 -11.18
CA ALA A 302 -10.10 17.68 -11.42
C ALA A 302 -9.31 18.84 -12.06
N VAL A 303 -9.88 19.49 -13.08
CA VAL A 303 -9.26 20.66 -13.74
C VAL A 303 -9.16 21.84 -12.78
N SER A 304 -10.26 22.19 -12.10
CA SER A 304 -10.31 23.38 -11.24
C SER A 304 -9.42 23.23 -10.00
N ALA A 305 -9.40 22.04 -9.38
CA ALA A 305 -8.57 21.74 -8.23
C ALA A 305 -7.09 21.72 -8.59
N THR A 306 -6.72 21.16 -9.75
CA THR A 306 -5.35 21.22 -10.25
C THR A 306 -4.90 22.67 -10.43
N LYS A 307 -5.74 23.52 -11.04
CA LYS A 307 -5.47 24.96 -11.20
C LYS A 307 -5.25 25.67 -9.86
N TYR A 308 -6.15 25.43 -8.91
CA TYR A 308 -6.04 25.98 -7.57
C TYR A 308 -4.70 25.58 -6.91
N ILE A 309 -4.38 24.29 -6.88
CA ILE A 309 -3.19 23.77 -6.21
C ILE A 309 -1.91 24.28 -6.87
N VAL A 310 -1.84 24.32 -8.20
CA VAL A 310 -0.65 24.87 -8.89
C VAL A 310 -0.42 26.33 -8.48
N ASN A 311 -1.48 27.14 -8.43
CA ASN A 311 -1.37 28.54 -8.00
C ASN A 311 -0.94 28.69 -6.54
N GLU A 312 -1.38 27.79 -5.65
CA GLU A 312 -0.97 27.78 -4.24
C GLU A 312 0.49 27.35 -4.04
N LEU A 313 0.98 26.44 -4.88
CA LEU A 313 2.32 25.87 -4.76
C LEU A 313 3.38 26.71 -5.48
N LYS A 314 3.03 27.40 -6.57
CA LYS A 314 3.96 28.18 -7.41
C LYS A 314 4.75 29.25 -6.64
N PRO A 315 4.16 30.02 -5.70
CA PRO A 315 4.93 30.95 -4.86
C PRO A 315 5.97 30.27 -3.97
N LYS A 316 5.69 29.05 -3.50
CA LYS A 316 6.52 28.31 -2.54
C LYS A 316 7.65 27.53 -3.23
N PHE A 317 7.37 26.93 -4.38
CA PHE A 317 8.27 25.98 -5.03
C PHE A 317 8.71 26.40 -6.44
N GLY A 318 8.22 27.53 -6.95
CA GLY A 318 8.54 28.02 -8.29
C GLY A 318 7.88 27.20 -9.38
N ASN A 319 8.68 26.56 -10.23
CA ASN A 319 8.18 25.77 -11.36
C ASN A 319 7.40 24.54 -10.88
N ILE A 320 6.15 24.40 -11.32
CA ILE A 320 5.29 23.26 -10.99
C ILE A 320 5.00 22.48 -12.27
N SER A 321 5.31 21.19 -12.29
CA SER A 321 4.87 20.25 -13.32
C SER A 321 3.77 19.35 -12.79
N VAL A 322 2.80 19.06 -13.65
CA VAL A 322 1.62 18.25 -13.31
C VAL A 322 1.80 16.84 -13.87
N VAL A 323 1.45 15.83 -13.08
CA VAL A 323 1.46 14.43 -13.51
C VAL A 323 0.06 13.85 -13.35
N LEU A 324 -0.59 13.52 -14.47
CA LEU A 324 -1.92 12.95 -14.48
C LEU A 324 -1.85 11.43 -14.42
N LEU A 325 -2.52 10.84 -13.43
CA LEU A 325 -2.57 9.40 -13.17
C LEU A 325 -4.01 8.92 -13.15
N GLY A 326 -4.23 7.70 -13.62
CA GLY A 326 -5.54 7.04 -13.64
C GLY A 326 -5.62 5.99 -14.76
N SER A 327 -6.59 5.08 -14.65
CA SER A 327 -6.76 3.99 -15.61
C SER A 327 -7.28 4.46 -16.97
N GLU A 328 -8.05 5.56 -17.01
CA GLU A 328 -8.78 5.97 -18.23
C GLU A 328 -8.11 7.11 -18.97
N ARG A 329 -7.34 6.76 -20.02
CA ARG A 329 -6.59 7.70 -20.86
C ARG A 329 -7.45 8.83 -21.42
N ASP A 330 -8.65 8.53 -21.91
CA ASP A 330 -9.55 9.54 -22.48
C ASP A 330 -9.92 10.62 -21.48
N PHE A 331 -10.03 10.29 -20.19
CA PHE A 331 -10.32 11.26 -19.16
C PHE A 331 -9.10 12.12 -18.85
N LEU A 332 -7.90 11.53 -18.78
CA LEU A 332 -6.65 12.27 -18.59
C LEU A 332 -6.40 13.25 -19.75
N ASN A 333 -6.64 12.81 -20.99
CA ASN A 333 -6.56 13.66 -22.18
C ASN A 333 -7.54 14.84 -22.12
N LYS A 334 -8.76 14.63 -21.60
CA LYS A 334 -9.74 15.71 -21.39
C LYS A 334 -9.28 16.71 -20.33
N ILE A 335 -8.60 16.26 -19.27
CA ILE A 335 -7.98 17.16 -18.29
C ILE A 335 -6.88 17.98 -18.95
N GLU A 336 -5.95 17.33 -19.65
CA GLU A 336 -4.85 17.99 -20.36
C GLU A 336 -5.37 19.07 -21.34
N GLN A 337 -6.40 18.75 -22.12
CA GLN A 337 -7.00 19.70 -23.08
C GLN A 337 -7.65 20.92 -22.41
N LYS A 338 -8.12 20.78 -21.16
CA LYS A 338 -8.83 21.83 -20.42
C LYS A 338 -7.94 22.63 -19.47
N LEU A 339 -6.77 22.11 -19.10
CA LEU A 339 -5.80 22.84 -18.31
C LEU A 339 -5.10 23.90 -19.18
N ASP A 340 -4.97 25.11 -18.64
CA ASP A 340 -4.20 26.17 -19.28
C ASP A 340 -2.72 25.78 -19.33
N LYS A 341 -2.13 25.73 -20.53
CA LYS A 341 -0.72 25.37 -20.73
C LYS A 341 0.26 26.35 -20.08
N ASN A 342 -0.17 27.58 -19.77
CA ASN A 342 0.64 28.58 -19.08
C ASN A 342 0.67 28.39 -17.55
N LEU A 343 -0.19 27.51 -17.02
CA LEU A 343 -0.31 27.27 -15.58
C LEU A 343 0.93 26.55 -15.03
N TYR A 344 1.37 25.51 -15.73
CA TYR A 344 2.41 24.56 -15.31
C TYR A 344 3.64 24.61 -16.23
N THR A 345 4.75 24.05 -15.78
CA THR A 345 6.00 23.93 -16.55
C THR A 345 5.90 22.81 -17.58
N LYS A 346 5.55 21.59 -17.12
CA LYS A 346 5.25 20.44 -17.98
C LYS A 346 4.07 19.65 -17.45
N LEU A 347 3.40 18.95 -18.36
CA LEU A 347 2.36 17.98 -18.03
C LEU A 347 2.80 16.61 -18.48
N TYR A 348 2.66 15.64 -17.60
CA TYR A 348 3.07 14.27 -17.79
C TYR A 348 1.88 13.34 -17.65
N ILE A 349 1.80 12.34 -18.52
CA ILE A 349 0.88 11.21 -18.38
C ILE A 349 1.73 9.94 -18.50
N PRO A 350 2.20 9.36 -17.37
CA PRO A 350 3.06 8.18 -17.39
C PRO A 350 2.45 7.04 -18.21
N GLU A 351 3.27 6.21 -18.85
CA GLU A 351 2.82 4.96 -19.47
C GLU A 351 2.10 4.08 -18.43
N THR A 352 1.07 3.34 -18.86
CA THR A 352 0.27 2.52 -17.95
C THR A 352 1.14 1.44 -17.34
N LYS A 353 1.13 1.32 -16.00
CA LYS A 353 1.88 0.30 -15.27
C LYS A 353 0.94 -0.66 -14.54
N SER A 354 1.52 -1.64 -13.84
CA SER A 354 0.75 -2.38 -12.85
C SER A 354 0.29 -1.44 -11.73
N ARG A 355 -0.81 -1.77 -11.04
CA ARG A 355 -1.30 -0.95 -9.91
C ARG A 355 -0.25 -0.80 -8.79
N GLY A 356 0.56 -1.82 -8.54
CA GLY A 356 1.64 -1.73 -7.55
C GLY A 356 2.71 -0.71 -7.95
N GLU A 357 3.05 -0.66 -9.23
CA GLU A 357 3.98 0.34 -9.76
C GLU A 357 3.38 1.75 -9.80
N ASP A 358 2.07 1.91 -10.06
CA ASP A 358 1.41 3.22 -9.95
C ASP A 358 1.46 3.74 -8.50
N LEU A 359 1.19 2.87 -7.53
CA LEU A 359 1.29 3.19 -6.10
C LEU A 359 2.72 3.61 -5.73
N ALA A 360 3.72 2.86 -6.19
CA ALA A 360 5.13 3.19 -5.98
C ALA A 360 5.54 4.49 -6.69
N PHE A 361 5.10 4.69 -7.94
CA PHE A 361 5.40 5.89 -8.71
C PHE A 361 4.91 7.15 -8.01
N VAL A 362 3.68 7.15 -7.48
CA VAL A 362 3.18 8.30 -6.74
C VAL A 362 4.03 8.58 -5.49
N THR A 363 4.36 7.51 -4.77
CA THR A 363 5.10 7.62 -3.52
C THR A 363 6.56 8.09 -3.69
N ILE A 364 7.18 7.76 -4.84
CA ILE A 364 8.62 7.98 -5.11
C ILE A 364 8.87 9.14 -6.09
N GLY A 365 7.84 9.52 -6.85
CA GLY A 365 7.96 10.45 -7.98
C GLY A 365 7.24 11.78 -7.84
N CYS A 366 6.38 11.94 -6.82
CA CYS A 366 5.48 13.08 -6.71
C CYS A 366 5.69 13.87 -5.43
N ASP A 367 5.98 15.17 -5.54
CA ASP A 367 6.18 16.06 -4.40
C ASP A 367 4.88 16.36 -3.61
N SER A 368 3.72 16.25 -4.28
CA SER A 368 2.38 16.34 -3.69
C SER A 368 1.36 15.51 -4.46
N LEU A 369 0.18 15.32 -3.87
CA LEU A 369 -0.90 14.54 -4.47
C LEU A 369 -2.27 15.22 -4.32
N LEU A 370 -3.04 15.22 -5.41
CA LEU A 370 -4.47 15.46 -5.44
C LEU A 370 -5.22 14.15 -5.72
N MET A 371 -6.09 13.76 -4.78
CA MET A 371 -7.05 12.67 -4.95
C MET A 371 -8.40 13.21 -5.42
N THR A 372 -8.76 12.98 -6.69
CA THR A 372 -10.03 13.49 -7.24
C THR A 372 -11.23 12.59 -6.94
N ALA A 373 -10.99 11.33 -6.54
CA ALA A 373 -12.00 10.35 -6.13
C ALA A 373 -11.70 9.84 -4.71
N PRO A 374 -12.18 10.51 -3.66
CA PRO A 374 -11.77 10.31 -2.27
C PRO A 374 -12.25 8.97 -1.67
N ALA A 375 -13.23 8.32 -2.30
CA ALA A 375 -13.66 6.97 -1.93
C ALA A 375 -12.61 5.90 -2.25
N SER A 376 -11.63 6.20 -3.12
CA SER A 376 -10.62 5.23 -3.56
C SER A 376 -9.64 4.91 -2.46
N THR A 377 -9.68 3.67 -1.98
CA THR A 377 -8.73 3.16 -0.98
C THR A 377 -7.32 3.09 -1.54
N PHE A 378 -7.19 2.87 -2.84
CA PHE A 378 -5.92 2.86 -3.55
C PHE A 378 -5.25 4.24 -3.55
N SER A 379 -5.99 5.32 -3.89
CA SER A 379 -5.42 6.67 -3.80
C SER A 379 -5.18 7.11 -2.36
N TRP A 380 -6.01 6.66 -1.41
CA TRP A 380 -5.79 6.90 0.01
C TRP A 380 -4.43 6.33 0.47
N TRP A 381 -4.09 5.11 0.03
CA TRP A 381 -2.78 4.52 0.32
C TRP A 381 -1.62 5.21 -0.40
N MET A 382 -1.83 5.72 -1.62
CA MET A 382 -0.83 6.59 -2.26
C MET A 382 -0.49 7.78 -1.37
N ALA A 383 -1.51 8.49 -0.88
CA ALA A 383 -1.33 9.64 0.01
C ALA A 383 -0.66 9.26 1.35
N TYR A 384 -1.10 8.18 1.99
CA TYR A 384 -0.59 7.78 3.30
C TYR A 384 0.89 7.35 3.27
N LEU A 385 1.34 6.76 2.16
CA LEU A 385 2.73 6.32 1.97
C LEU A 385 3.67 7.44 1.49
N MET A 386 3.16 8.55 0.96
CA MET A 386 3.98 9.72 0.63
C MET A 386 4.69 10.30 1.87
N PRO A 387 5.84 10.98 1.74
CA PRO A 387 6.56 11.57 2.88
C PRO A 387 5.67 12.40 3.80
N ASP A 388 5.93 12.39 5.11
CA ASP A 388 5.00 12.97 6.10
C ASP A 388 4.73 14.48 5.91
N ARG A 389 5.63 15.21 5.25
CA ARG A 389 5.48 16.64 4.92
C ARG A 389 4.93 16.91 3.51
N ALA A 390 4.63 15.87 2.74
CA ALA A 390 4.12 16.04 1.38
C ALA A 390 2.69 16.63 1.43
N PRO A 391 2.41 17.73 0.72
CA PRO A 391 1.06 18.28 0.66
C PRO A 391 0.09 17.29 0.00
N ILE A 392 -0.96 16.90 0.74
CA ILE A 392 -2.02 16.03 0.24
C ILE A 392 -3.32 16.82 0.15
N TYR A 393 -3.94 16.77 -1.02
CA TYR A 393 -5.24 17.36 -1.32
C TYR A 393 -6.24 16.29 -1.73
N TYR A 394 -7.51 16.48 -1.39
CA TYR A 394 -8.56 15.55 -1.80
C TYR A 394 -9.89 16.26 -2.06
N SER A 395 -10.74 15.66 -2.89
CA SER A 395 -12.11 16.15 -3.07
C SER A 395 -12.93 15.99 -1.79
N ALA A 396 -13.53 17.09 -1.31
CA ALA A 396 -14.48 17.08 -0.21
C ALA A 396 -15.87 16.57 -0.63
N HIS A 397 -16.06 16.18 -1.91
CA HIS A 397 -17.27 15.52 -2.35
C HIS A 397 -17.32 14.07 -1.85
N LEU A 398 -17.69 13.93 -0.58
CA LEU A 398 -17.85 12.66 0.12
C LEU A 398 -19.29 12.18 0.15
N GLU A 399 -20.23 12.98 -0.38
CA GLU A 399 -21.64 12.62 -0.51
C GLU A 399 -21.77 11.30 -1.26
N LYS A 400 -22.64 10.41 -0.75
CA LYS A 400 -22.87 9.06 -1.28
C LYS A 400 -21.70 8.09 -1.12
N THR A 401 -20.51 8.54 -0.73
CA THR A 401 -19.38 7.65 -0.41
C THR A 401 -19.56 7.04 0.99
N PRO A 402 -18.97 5.87 1.28
CA PRO A 402 -18.99 5.31 2.62
C PRO A 402 -18.03 6.02 3.58
N ARG A 403 -17.24 7.00 3.13
CA ARG A 403 -16.21 7.69 3.92
C ARG A 403 -16.69 9.04 4.42
N GLY A 404 -16.30 9.37 5.65
CA GLY A 404 -16.47 10.71 6.23
C GLY A 404 -15.18 11.53 6.18
N LYS A 405 -15.25 12.82 6.52
CA LYS A 405 -14.07 13.70 6.69
C LYS A 405 -13.08 13.11 7.71
N ASP A 406 -13.60 12.41 8.72
CA ASP A 406 -12.83 11.73 9.76
C ASP A 406 -12.04 10.52 9.27
N SER A 407 -12.25 10.07 8.03
CA SER A 407 -11.50 8.98 7.39
C SER A 407 -10.14 9.42 6.80
N PHE A 408 -9.84 10.72 6.81
CA PHE A 408 -8.62 11.32 6.27
C PHE A 408 -7.78 11.91 7.42
N LEU A 409 -6.46 12.01 7.22
CA LEU A 409 -5.59 12.60 8.22
C LEU A 409 -5.85 14.11 8.33
N LYS A 410 -5.66 14.66 9.54
CA LYS A 410 -6.02 16.05 9.86
C LYS A 410 -5.20 17.10 9.09
N ASP A 411 -3.99 16.73 8.69
CA ASP A 411 -3.07 17.55 7.91
C ASP A 411 -3.38 17.53 6.40
N TRP A 412 -4.30 16.68 5.94
CA TRP A 412 -4.71 16.64 4.53
C TRP A 412 -5.75 17.71 4.24
N THR A 413 -5.59 18.40 3.11
CA THR A 413 -6.45 19.52 2.72
C THR A 413 -7.63 19.03 1.88
N ALA A 414 -8.84 19.15 2.42
CA ALA A 414 -10.06 18.90 1.65
C ALA A 414 -10.37 20.09 0.75
N LEU A 415 -10.68 19.84 -0.51
CA LEU A 415 -11.03 20.85 -1.51
C LEU A 415 -12.47 20.66 -1.94
N ARG A 416 -13.28 21.71 -1.83
CA ARG A 416 -14.67 21.73 -2.27
C ARG A 416 -14.82 22.67 -3.45
N MET A 417 -15.72 22.33 -4.36
CA MET A 417 -16.18 23.25 -5.40
C MET A 417 -17.42 24.01 -4.93
N VAL A 418 -17.33 25.34 -4.91
CA VAL A 418 -18.43 26.24 -4.55
C VAL A 418 -18.57 27.27 -5.68
N ASN A 419 -19.74 27.29 -6.34
CA ASN A 419 -20.03 28.20 -7.45
C ASN A 419 -18.93 28.22 -8.54
N GLY A 420 -18.41 27.04 -8.90
CA GLY A 420 -17.36 26.88 -9.90
C GLY A 420 -15.94 27.23 -9.44
N THR A 421 -15.76 27.65 -8.18
CA THR A 421 -14.44 27.97 -7.60
C THR A 421 -14.03 26.91 -6.58
N ILE A 422 -12.74 26.61 -6.50
CA ILE A 422 -12.21 25.69 -5.48
C ILE A 422 -11.93 26.47 -4.21
N THR A 423 -12.39 25.92 -3.09
CA THR A 423 -12.16 26.46 -1.76
C THR A 423 -11.68 25.34 -0.84
N PRO A 424 -10.63 25.56 -0.03
CA PRO A 424 -10.26 24.60 1.01
C PRO A 424 -11.35 24.58 2.10
N GLU A 425 -11.70 23.39 2.55
CA GLU A 425 -12.62 23.20 3.67
C GLU A 425 -11.80 23.19 4.97
N LYS A 426 -11.98 24.23 5.80
CA LYS A 426 -11.33 24.33 7.11
C LYS A 426 -11.82 23.24 8.07
#